data_AF-T1AZE4-F1
#
_entry.id   AF-T1AZE4-F1
#
_cell.length_a   1.000
_cell.length_b   1.000
_cell.length_c   1.000
_cell.angle_alpha   90.00
_cell.angle_beta   90.00
_cell.angle_gamma   90.00
#
_symmetry.space_group_name_H-M   'P 1'
#
loop_
_entity.id
_entity.type
_entity.pdbx_description
1 polymer ?
#
loop_
_entity_poly.entity_id
_entity_poly.type
_entity_poly.pdbx_seq_one_letter_code
_entity_poly.pdbx_strand_id
1 'polypeptide(L)'
;MRAGEVPKAAGPLGQFNLIGLRPEIAALRSEVGHFEGDLIIGQGGRSAVVTLVDRMSRYNMLGRLPHGHDATSVLTCLTGLLERVPDQLRRTL
;
A
#
# COMPACT_ATOMS: atom_id res chain seq x y z
N MET A 1 26.55 -2.39 13.58
CA MET A 1 25.50 -2.21 14.62
C MET A 1 25.95 -1.07 15.53
N ARG A 2 25.22 0.04 15.61
CA ARG A 2 25.49 1.09 16.62
C ARG A 2 24.45 0.93 17.73
N ALA A 3 24.93 0.74 18.96
CA ALA A 3 24.11 0.69 20.16
C ALA A 3 23.59 2.11 20.48
N GLY A 4 22.29 2.25 20.71
CA GLY A 4 21.70 3.47 21.28
C GLY A 4 20.52 4.11 20.53
N GLU A 5 19.98 3.51 19.47
CA GLU A 5 18.78 4.07 18.84
C GLU A 5 17.53 3.67 19.64
N VAL A 6 17.00 4.62 20.40
CA VAL A 6 15.73 4.49 21.12
C VAL A 6 14.61 4.31 20.08
N PRO A 7 13.71 3.31 20.23
CA PRO A 7 12.59 3.16 19.31
C PRO A 7 11.79 4.46 19.27
N LYS A 8 11.67 5.06 18.07
CA LYS A 8 10.81 6.23 17.86
C LYS A 8 9.39 5.85 18.31
N ALA A 9 8.84 6.60 19.26
CA ALA A 9 7.47 6.40 19.72
C ALA A 9 6.53 6.26 18.52
N ALA A 10 5.63 5.28 18.55
CA ALA A 10 4.68 5.04 17.47
C ALA A 10 3.94 6.35 17.17
N GLY A 11 4.01 6.80 15.92
CA GLY A 11 3.30 8.00 15.50
C GLY A 11 1.79 7.82 15.62
N PRO A 12 0.99 8.86 15.29
CA PRO A 12 -0.48 8.79 15.34
C PRO A 12 -1.10 7.68 14.46
N LEU A 13 -0.29 7.02 13.63
CA LEU A 13 -0.67 5.90 12.76
C LEU A 13 -0.31 4.51 13.34
N GLY A 14 0.22 4.44 14.57
CA GLY A 14 0.61 3.17 15.21
C GLY A 14 1.93 2.60 14.69
N GLN A 15 2.10 1.27 14.81
CA GLN A 15 3.21 0.54 14.18
C GLN A 15 2.90 0.31 12.71
N PHE A 16 3.79 0.76 11.83
CA PHE A 16 3.70 0.55 10.38
C PHE A 16 5.03 0.03 9.84
N ASN A 17 4.96 -0.83 8.84
CA ASN A 17 6.13 -1.29 8.10
C ASN A 17 6.48 -0.25 7.05
N LEU A 18 7.59 0.45 7.26
CA LEU A 18 8.07 1.43 6.27
C LEU A 18 8.43 0.72 4.96
N ILE A 19 8.16 1.39 3.83
CA ILE A 19 8.52 0.87 2.50
C ILE A 19 10.02 0.58 2.36
N GLY A 20 10.88 1.35 3.03
CA GLY A 20 12.33 1.14 3.08
C GLY A 20 12.76 -0.08 3.91
N LEU A 21 11.86 -0.68 4.68
CA LEU A 21 12.08 -1.91 5.46
C LEU A 21 11.59 -3.17 4.72
N ARG A 22 11.12 -3.03 3.47
CA ARG A 22 10.72 -4.19 2.69
C ARG A 22 11.89 -5.15 2.48
N PRO A 23 11.64 -6.48 2.46
CA PRO A 23 12.67 -7.45 2.17
C PRO A 23 13.22 -7.25 0.75
N GLU A 24 14.48 -7.62 0.54
CA GLU A 24 15.17 -7.46 -0.75
C GLU A 24 14.40 -8.10 -1.92
N ILE A 25 13.74 -9.23 -1.67
CA ILE A 25 12.91 -9.95 -2.65
C ILE A 25 11.81 -9.06 -3.27
N ALA A 26 11.27 -8.10 -2.49
CA ALA A 26 10.30 -7.12 -2.97
C ALA A 26 10.92 -6.11 -3.94
N ALA A 27 12.19 -5.75 -3.74
CA ALA A 27 12.96 -4.87 -4.63
C ALA A 27 13.41 -5.61 -5.89
N LEU A 28 13.76 -6.89 -5.76
CA LEU A 28 14.10 -7.78 -6.87
C LEU A 28 12.90 -8.14 -7.74
N ARG A 29 11.67 -7.92 -7.24
CA ARG A 29 10.42 -8.17 -7.98
C ARG A 29 10.31 -9.63 -8.43
N SER A 30 10.80 -10.54 -7.61
CA SER A 30 10.93 -11.96 -7.94
C SER A 30 9.83 -12.84 -7.37
N GLU A 31 8.93 -12.31 -6.52
CA GLU A 31 7.75 -13.01 -6.03
C GLU A 31 6.48 -12.15 -6.12
N VAL A 32 5.34 -12.81 -6.32
CA VAL A 32 4.02 -12.18 -6.21
C VAL A 32 3.69 -11.90 -4.75
N GLY A 33 2.98 -10.80 -4.51
CA GLY A 33 2.42 -10.44 -3.22
C GLY A 33 3.04 -9.23 -2.57
N HIS A 34 4.01 -8.60 -3.23
CA HIS A 34 4.52 -7.29 -2.86
C HIS A 34 3.81 -6.22 -3.70
N PHE A 35 2.98 -5.44 -3.06
CA PHE A 35 2.14 -4.45 -3.72
C PHE A 35 2.71 -3.03 -3.55
N GLU A 36 2.41 -2.15 -4.49
CA GLU A 36 2.54 -0.69 -4.35
C GLU A 36 1.17 -0.07 -4.57
N GLY A 37 0.82 0.90 -3.73
CA GLY A 37 -0.44 1.63 -3.84
C GLY A 37 -0.19 3.11 -4.14
N ASP A 38 -0.83 3.61 -5.20
CA ASP A 38 -0.85 5.05 -5.51
C ASP A 38 -2.27 5.57 -5.51
N LEU A 39 -2.43 6.84 -5.07
CA LEU A 39 -3.66 7.58 -5.19
C LEU A 39 -3.55 8.58 -6.35
N ILE A 40 -4.35 8.38 -7.39
CA ILE A 40 -4.44 9.28 -8.53
C ILE A 40 -5.65 10.19 -8.34
N ILE A 41 -5.39 11.51 -8.31
CA ILE A 41 -6.42 12.53 -8.20
C ILE A 41 -6.68 13.13 -9.58
N GLY A 42 -7.95 13.07 -10.00
CA GLY A 42 -8.40 13.64 -11.27
C GLY A 42 -8.50 15.17 -11.23
N GLN A 43 -8.79 15.75 -12.40
CA GLN A 43 -8.80 17.20 -12.59
C GLN A 43 -9.67 17.94 -11.55
N GLY A 44 -9.07 18.95 -10.92
CA GLY A 44 -9.74 19.79 -9.93
C GLY A 44 -10.15 19.05 -8.66
N GLY A 45 -9.55 17.90 -8.34
CA GLY A 45 -9.87 17.12 -7.14
C GLY A 45 -11.24 16.43 -7.17
N ARG A 46 -11.93 16.44 -8.32
CA ARG A 46 -13.34 16.00 -8.44
C ARG A 46 -13.53 14.50 -8.57
N SER A 47 -12.44 13.75 -8.75
CA SER A 47 -12.47 12.30 -8.83
C SER A 47 -11.14 11.74 -8.34
N ALA A 48 -11.14 10.48 -7.91
CA ALA A 48 -9.94 9.78 -7.54
C ALA A 48 -10.06 8.29 -7.83
N VAL A 49 -8.91 7.67 -8.04
CA VAL A 49 -8.76 6.22 -8.15
C VAL A 49 -7.55 5.79 -7.34
N VAL A 50 -7.72 4.72 -6.56
CA VAL A 50 -6.61 3.99 -5.95
C VAL A 50 -6.12 2.98 -6.96
N THR A 51 -4.80 2.89 -7.11
CA THR A 51 -4.15 1.80 -7.84
C THR A 51 -3.47 0.89 -6.83
N LEU A 52 -3.48 -0.42 -7.09
CA LEU A 52 -2.77 -1.41 -6.29
C LEU A 52 -2.08 -2.40 -7.24
N VAL A 53 -0.76 -2.31 -7.31
CA VAL A 53 0.06 -3.01 -8.31
C VAL A 53 0.93 -4.05 -7.64
N ASP A 54 0.81 -5.31 -8.06
CA ASP A 54 1.80 -6.34 -7.71
C ASP A 54 3.11 -6.09 -8.45
N ARG A 55 4.22 -5.97 -7.72
CA ARG A 55 5.51 -5.52 -8.27
C ARG A 55 6.21 -6.56 -9.15
N MET A 56 5.87 -7.84 -9.04
CA MET A 56 6.44 -8.89 -9.89
C MET A 56 5.62 -9.03 -11.18
N SER A 57 4.35 -9.37 -11.05
CA SER A 57 3.45 -9.67 -12.17
C SER A 57 2.96 -8.44 -12.94
N ARG A 58 3.07 -7.24 -12.35
CA ARG A 58 2.47 -5.98 -12.86
C ARG A 58 0.94 -6.02 -12.94
N TYR A 59 0.30 -6.98 -12.28
CA TYR A 59 -1.15 -6.99 -12.16
C TYR A 59 -1.62 -5.76 -11.37
N ASN A 60 -2.46 -4.94 -11.99
CA ASN A 60 -2.95 -3.68 -11.42
C ASN A 60 -4.44 -3.78 -11.14
N MET A 61 -4.82 -3.53 -9.89
CA MET A 61 -6.21 -3.38 -9.48
C MET A 61 -6.54 -1.92 -9.28
N LEU A 62 -7.71 -1.51 -9.78
CA LEU A 62 -8.20 -0.15 -9.66
C LEU A 62 -9.42 -0.10 -8.74
N GLY A 63 -9.41 0.85 -7.81
CA GLY A 63 -10.50 1.12 -6.90
C GLY A 63 -11.02 2.54 -7.08
N ARG A 64 -12.27 2.69 -7.52
CA ARG A 64 -12.90 4.00 -7.71
C ARG A 64 -13.31 4.60 -6.36
N LEU A 65 -13.10 5.91 -6.20
CA LEU A 65 -13.45 6.66 -4.99
C LEU A 65 -14.56 7.69 -5.28
N PRO A 66 -15.84 7.27 -5.37
CA PRO A 66 -16.93 8.17 -5.74
C PRO A 66 -17.33 9.18 -4.66
N HIS A 67 -16.99 8.92 -3.40
CA HIS A 67 -17.45 9.71 -2.25
C HIS A 67 -16.37 10.61 -1.63
N GLY A 68 -15.17 10.64 -2.22
CA GLY A 68 -14.04 11.40 -1.70
C GLY A 68 -12.76 10.58 -1.62
N HIS A 69 -11.64 11.26 -1.37
CA HIS A 69 -10.30 10.68 -1.27
C HIS A 69 -9.62 11.00 0.07
N ASP A 70 -10.43 11.15 1.11
CA ASP A 70 -9.91 11.19 2.47
C ASP A 70 -9.31 9.83 2.89
N ALA A 71 -8.58 9.84 4.02
CA ALA A 71 -7.88 8.66 4.50
C ALA A 71 -8.81 7.45 4.71
N THR A 72 -10.02 7.68 5.21
CA THR A 72 -11.00 6.61 5.48
C THR A 72 -11.54 5.99 4.20
N SER A 73 -11.86 6.82 3.20
CA SER A 73 -12.33 6.38 1.89
C SER A 73 -11.25 5.59 1.14
N VAL A 74 -10.01 6.08 1.19
CA VAL A 74 -8.85 5.39 0.61
C VAL A 74 -8.60 4.06 1.29
N LEU A 75 -8.59 4.02 2.63
CA LEU A 75 -8.40 2.80 3.41
C LEU A 75 -9.47 1.75 3.09
N THR A 76 -10.75 2.15 3.11
CA THR A 76 -11.88 1.25 2.80
C THR A 76 -11.73 0.64 1.41
N CYS A 77 -11.36 1.46 0.42
CA CYS A 77 -11.13 1.03 -0.95
C CYS A 77 -9.94 0.05 -1.06
N LEU A 78 -8.79 0.39 -0.45
CA LEU A 78 -7.60 -0.47 -0.43
C LEU A 78 -7.86 -1.81 0.24
N THR A 79 -8.56 -1.82 1.38
CA THR A 79 -8.94 -3.05 2.08
C THR A 79 -9.79 -3.93 1.18
N GLY A 80 -10.83 -3.38 0.53
CA GLY A 80 -11.67 -4.15 -0.39
C GLY A 80 -10.91 -4.68 -1.62
N LEU A 81 -9.88 -3.99 -2.10
CA LEU A 81 -8.99 -4.52 -3.14
C LEU A 81 -8.12 -5.67 -2.62
N LEU A 82 -7.52 -5.51 -1.44
CA LEU A 82 -6.68 -6.55 -0.81
C LEU A 82 -7.48 -7.81 -0.45
N GLU A 83 -8.75 -7.68 -0.07
CA GLU A 83 -9.64 -8.82 0.21
C GLU A 83 -9.79 -9.77 -0.98
N ARG A 84 -9.61 -9.26 -2.21
CA ARG A 84 -9.62 -10.07 -3.45
C ARG A 84 -8.33 -10.85 -3.68
N VAL A 85 -7.27 -10.53 -2.95
CA VAL A 85 -5.97 -11.22 -3.00
C VAL A 85 -6.00 -12.36 -1.98
N PRO A 86 -5.61 -13.59 -2.33
CA PRO A 86 -5.46 -14.66 -1.36
C PRO A 86 -4.50 -14.27 -0.22
N ASP A 87 -4.83 -14.64 1.02
CA ASP A 87 -4.04 -14.26 2.21
C ASP A 87 -2.54 -14.60 2.07
N GLN A 88 -2.24 -15.75 1.46
CA GLN A 88 -0.88 -16.23 1.21
C GLN A 88 -0.05 -15.31 0.32
N LEU A 89 -0.71 -14.48 -0.49
CA LEU A 89 -0.11 -13.52 -1.41
C LEU A 89 -0.13 -12.10 -0.85
N ARG A 90 -0.63 -11.84 0.37
CA ARG A 90 -0.58 -10.49 0.96
C ARG A 90 0.71 -10.31 1.76
N ARG A 91 1.82 -9.94 1.08
CA ARG A 91 3.13 -9.74 1.75
C ARG A 91 3.29 -8.33 2.26
N THR A 92 3.74 -7.41 1.41
CA THR A 92 4.02 -6.02 1.79
C THR A 92 3.23 -5.07 0.92
N LEU A 93 2.73 -3.99 1.51
CA LEU A 93 2.19 -2.80 0.86
C LEU A 93 2.89 -1.57 1.43
#